data_AF-A0A7W1XCY2-F1
#
_entry.id   AF-A0A7W1XCY2-F1
#
_cell.length_a   1.000
_cell.length_b   1.000
_cell.length_c   1.000
_cell.angle_alpha   90.00
_cell.angle_beta   90.00
_cell.angle_gamma   90.00
#
_symmetry.space_group_name_H-M   'P 1'
#
loop_
_entity.id
_entity.type
_entity.pdbx_description
1 polymer ?
#
loop_
_entity_poly.entity_id
_entity_poly.type
_entity_poly.pdbx_seq_one_letter_code
_entity_poly.pdbx_strand_id
1 'polypeptide(L)'
;MLALTLDELKNYLRIDVSEDDTILTLLVDSAQEYLTNAGVPESDSNLYKLAIMMYVAMHYENRDPSQKIDGFNFALQSIILQLKDYSDPTETT
;
A
#
# COMPACT_ATOMS: atom_id res chain seq x y z
N MET A 1 -10.47 6.79 8.16
CA MET A 1 -9.75 6.26 9.33
C MET A 1 -9.43 4.83 8.99
N LEU A 2 -8.19 4.62 8.54
CA LEU A 2 -7.70 3.36 8.02
C LEU A 2 -7.96 2.21 8.99
N ALA A 3 -8.75 1.23 8.56
CA ALA A 3 -8.98 0.01 9.33
C ALA A 3 -7.84 -1.04 9.23
N LEU A 4 -6.64 -0.66 8.78
CA LEU A 4 -5.46 -1.54 8.77
C LEU A 4 -4.68 -1.36 10.07
N THR A 5 -4.49 -2.44 10.81
CA THR A 5 -3.67 -2.46 12.03
C THR A 5 -2.24 -2.89 11.75
N LEU A 6 -1.32 -2.48 12.62
CA LEU A 6 0.08 -2.91 12.54
C LEU A 6 0.22 -4.43 12.72
N ASP A 7 -0.66 -5.06 13.50
CA ASP A 7 -0.67 -6.51 13.71
C ASP A 7 -1.11 -7.26 12.44
N GLU A 8 -2.11 -6.76 11.71
CA GLU A 8 -2.49 -7.33 10.40
C GLU A 8 -1.33 -7.23 9.41
N LEU A 9 -0.61 -6.11 9.39
CA LEU A 9 0.57 -5.93 8.54
C LEU A 9 1.72 -6.86 8.94
N LYS A 10 2.01 -6.99 10.24
CA LYS A 10 3.04 -7.92 10.75
C LYS A 10 2.71 -9.36 10.42
N ASN A 11 1.44 -9.76 10.52
CA ASN A 11 0.97 -11.08 10.09
C ASN A 11 1.20 -11.31 8.59
N TYR A 12 0.93 -10.28 7.76
CA TYR A 12 1.19 -10.35 6.32
C TYR A 12 2.69 -10.53 6.00
N LEU A 13 3.56 -9.79 6.70
CA LEU A 13 5.02 -9.84 6.55
C LEU A 13 5.70 -11.01 7.29
N ARG A 14 4.94 -11.79 8.07
CA ARG A 14 5.45 -12.87 8.95
C ARG A 14 6.50 -12.37 9.95
N ILE A 15 6.23 -11.23 10.58
CA ILE A 15 7.07 -10.62 11.61
C ILE A 15 6.47 -10.91 12.98
N ASP A 16 7.22 -11.59 13.84
CA ASP A 16 6.77 -11.95 15.20
C ASP A 16 7.28 -11.00 16.29
N VAL A 17 8.23 -10.12 15.97
CA VAL A 17 8.88 -9.20 16.92
C VAL A 17 8.45 -7.75 16.70
N SER A 18 8.49 -6.94 17.76
CA SER A 18 8.05 -5.53 17.73
C SER A 18 9.18 -4.52 17.44
N GLU A 19 10.42 -4.97 17.22
CA GLU A 19 11.57 -4.08 17.03
C GLU A 19 11.42 -3.17 15.79
N ASP A 20 10.72 -3.66 14.76
CA ASP A 20 10.49 -2.95 13.51
C ASP A 20 9.21 -2.09 13.51
N ASP A 21 8.45 -2.03 14.61
CA ASP A 21 7.14 -1.32 14.65
C ASP A 21 7.25 0.15 14.21
N THR A 22 8.36 0.81 14.56
CA THR A 22 8.62 2.20 14.16
C THR A 22 8.84 2.33 12.64
N ILE A 23 9.59 1.40 12.06
CA ILE A 23 9.87 1.38 10.60
C ILE A 23 8.61 1.01 9.84
N LEU A 24 7.85 0.02 10.32
CA LEU A 24 6.59 -0.39 9.71
C LEU A 24 5.56 0.74 9.71
N THR A 25 5.45 1.50 10.82
CA THR A 25 4.58 2.67 10.89
C THR A 25 4.97 3.72 9.85
N LEU A 26 6.26 4.06 9.76
CA LEU A 26 6.77 4.99 8.74
C LEU A 26 6.43 4.55 7.32
N LEU A 27 6.55 3.25 7.03
CA LEU A 27 6.25 2.70 5.70
C LEU A 27 4.74 2.71 5.40
N VAL A 28 3.88 2.50 6.41
CA VAL A 28 2.42 2.65 6.27
C VAL A 28 2.06 4.09 5.94
N ASP A 29 2.60 5.06 6.69
CA ASP A 29 2.37 6.49 6.44
C ASP A 29 2.82 6.87 5.02
N SER A 30 4.01 6.39 4.63
CA SER A 30 4.56 6.61 3.28
C SER A 30 3.67 5.99 2.19
N ALA A 31 3.09 4.81 2.44
CA ALA A 31 2.18 4.16 1.52
C ALA A 31 0.87 4.97 1.36
N GLN A 32 0.31 5.49 2.45
CA GLN A 32 -0.89 6.34 2.41
C GLN A 32 -0.63 7.62 1.63
N GLU A 33 0.52 8.27 1.86
CA GLU A 33 0.94 9.45 1.11
C GLU A 33 1.12 9.11 -0.39
N TYR A 34 1.76 7.99 -0.69
CA TYR A 34 1.95 7.53 -2.07
C TYR A 34 0.61 7.31 -2.80
N LEU A 35 -0.34 6.61 -2.17
CA LEU A 35 -1.67 6.37 -2.73
C LEU A 35 -2.46 7.68 -2.91
N THR A 36 -2.38 8.57 -1.93
CA THR A 36 -3.01 9.90 -1.99
C THR A 36 -2.45 10.72 -3.16
N ASN A 37 -1.12 10.77 -3.30
CA ASN A 37 -0.43 11.44 -4.40
C ASN A 37 -0.73 10.78 -5.75
N ALA A 38 -0.99 9.47 -5.76
CA ALA A 38 -1.45 8.79 -6.95
C ALA A 38 -2.88 9.23 -7.31
N GLY A 39 -3.69 9.76 -6.40
CA GLY A 39 -5.10 10.13 -6.63
C GLY A 39 -6.08 9.08 -6.09
N VAL A 40 -5.63 8.22 -5.18
CA VAL A 40 -6.45 7.26 -4.46
C VAL A 40 -6.66 7.77 -3.03
N PRO A 41 -7.86 8.28 -2.68
CA PRO A 41 -8.13 8.73 -1.31
C PRO A 41 -8.12 7.56 -0.32
N GLU A 42 -7.86 7.85 0.94
CA GLU A 42 -7.96 6.86 2.02
C GLU A 42 -9.35 6.23 2.05
N SER A 43 -9.40 4.89 2.10
CA SER A 43 -10.64 4.14 2.17
C SER A 43 -10.49 2.87 3.02
N ASP A 44 -11.61 2.33 3.48
CA ASP A 44 -11.66 1.06 4.22
C ASP A 44 -11.73 -0.18 3.30
N SER A 45 -11.54 0.02 2.00
CA SER A 45 -11.54 -1.07 1.02
C SER A 45 -10.41 -2.06 1.28
N ASN A 46 -10.70 -3.36 1.16
CA ASN A 46 -9.68 -4.40 1.24
C ASN A 46 -8.59 -4.23 0.16
N LEU A 47 -8.92 -3.67 -1.01
CA LEU A 47 -7.95 -3.35 -2.05
C LEU A 47 -6.99 -2.23 -1.62
N TYR A 48 -7.50 -1.22 -0.90
CA TYR A 48 -6.67 -0.15 -0.37
C TYR A 48 -5.71 -0.66 0.71
N LYS A 49 -6.22 -1.50 1.63
CA LYS A 49 -5.38 -2.18 2.63
C LYS A 49 -4.30 -3.06 1.98
N LEU A 50 -4.67 -3.83 0.96
CA LEU A 50 -3.72 -4.66 0.21
C LEU A 50 -2.66 -3.82 -0.50
N ALA A 51 -3.03 -2.67 -1.08
CA ALA A 51 -2.08 -1.75 -1.71
C ALA A 51 -1.04 -1.25 -0.71
N ILE A 52 -1.45 -0.89 0.50
CA ILE A 52 -0.53 -0.52 1.58
C ILE A 52 0.38 -1.69 1.96
N MET A 53 -0.18 -2.88 2.21
CA MET A 53 0.61 -4.08 2.56
C MET A 53 1.66 -4.41 1.49
N MET A 54 1.29 -4.32 0.21
CA MET A 54 2.22 -4.55 -0.90
C MET A 54 3.31 -3.49 -0.98
N TYR A 55 2.98 -2.21 -0.80
CA TYR A 55 3.96 -1.13 -0.76
C TYR A 55 4.95 -1.33 0.38
N VAL A 56 4.45 -1.64 1.59
CA VAL A 56 5.31 -1.89 2.75
C VAL A 56 6.21 -3.10 2.51
N ALA A 57 5.67 -4.24 2.05
CA ALA A 57 6.49 -5.42 1.76
C ALA A 57 7.58 -5.13 0.73
N MET A 58 7.24 -4.38 -0.32
CA MET A 58 8.18 -3.97 -1.35
C MET A 58 9.37 -3.21 -0.77
N HIS A 59 9.14 -2.26 0.14
CA HIS A 59 10.21 -1.46 0.74
C HIS A 59 10.90 -2.13 1.94
N TYR A 60 10.16 -2.97 2.68
CA TYR A 60 10.65 -3.61 3.89
C TYR A 60 11.49 -4.85 3.59
N GLU A 61 11.06 -5.69 2.64
CA GLU A 61 11.76 -6.93 2.27
C GLU A 61 12.93 -6.64 1.32
N ASN A 62 12.80 -5.64 0.45
CA ASN A 62 13.83 -5.28 -0.52
C ASN A 62 14.66 -4.08 -0.03
N ARG A 63 15.31 -4.24 1.14
CA ARG A 63 16.26 -3.24 1.67
C ARG A 63 17.56 -3.17 0.86
N ASP A 64 17.81 -4.15 -0.01
CA ASP A 64 18.94 -4.14 -0.92
C ASP A 64 18.58 -3.40 -2.22
N PRO A 65 19.16 -2.21 -2.47
CA PRO A 65 18.89 -1.43 -3.67
C PRO A 65 19.38 -2.10 -4.97
N SER A 66 20.10 -3.22 -4.89
CA SER A 66 20.54 -4.00 -6.05
C SER A 66 19.49 -5.01 -6.55
N GLN A 67 18.44 -5.30 -5.76
CA GLN A 67 17.36 -6.19 -6.19
C GLN A 67 16.34 -5.46 -7.08
N LYS A 68 16.01 -6.07 -8.23
CA LYS A 68 15.01 -5.54 -9.16
C LYS A 68 13.59 -5.81 -8.67
N ILE A 69 12.78 -4.76 -8.60
CA ILE A 69 11.43 -4.75 -8.01
C ILE A 69 10.33 -4.83 -9.10
N ASP A 70 10.66 -5.32 -10.30
CA ASP A 70 9.83 -5.10 -11.50
C ASP A 70 8.41 -5.71 -11.41
N GLY A 71 8.23 -6.88 -10.77
CA GLY A 71 6.93 -7.56 -10.68
C GLY A 71 5.95 -6.94 -9.69
N PHE A 72 6.44 -6.47 -8.54
CA PHE A 72 5.60 -5.86 -7.49
C PHE A 72 5.03 -4.51 -7.93
N ASN A 73 5.81 -3.74 -8.67
CA ASN A 73 5.37 -2.45 -9.23
C ASN A 73 4.16 -2.61 -10.15
N PHE A 74 4.12 -3.65 -10.99
CA PHE A 74 2.99 -3.88 -11.89
C PHE A 74 1.69 -4.18 -11.14
N ALA A 75 1.75 -5.06 -10.13
CA ALA A 75 0.58 -5.44 -9.35
C ALA A 75 0.06 -4.25 -8.51
N LEU A 76 0.95 -3.45 -7.89
CA LEU A 76 0.57 -2.24 -7.17
C LEU A 76 -0.09 -1.20 -8.09
N GLN A 77 0.47 -0.98 -9.29
CA GLN A 77 -0.11 -0.09 -10.29
C GLN A 77 -1.51 -0.53 -10.73
N SER A 78 -1.72 -1.84 -10.92
CA SER A 78 -3.03 -2.38 -11.28
C SER A 78 -4.07 -2.13 -10.19
N ILE A 79 -3.70 -2.27 -8.91
CA ILE A 79 -4.60 -1.98 -7.79
C ILE A 79 -4.89 -0.49 -7.70
N ILE A 80 -3.89 0.38 -7.85
CA ILE A 80 -4.08 1.84 -7.87
C ILE A 80 -5.04 2.23 -8.98
N LEU A 81 -4.92 1.63 -10.17
CA LEU A 81 -5.83 1.90 -11.29
C LEU A 81 -7.27 1.46 -10.99
N GLN A 82 -7.47 0.34 -10.29
CA GLN A 82 -8.80 -0.10 -9.86
C GLN A 82 -9.39 0.77 -8.75
N LEU A 83 -8.55 1.32 -7.88
CA LEU A 83 -8.95 2.17 -6.76
C LEU A 83 -9.18 3.63 -7.17
N LYS A 84 -8.49 4.10 -8.21
CA LYS A 84 -8.84 5.34 -8.89
C LYS A 84 -10.21 5.13 -9.49
N ASP A 85 -11.22 5.61 -8.79
CA ASP A 85 -12.58 5.65 -9.28
C ASP A 85 -12.54 6.26 -10.68
N TYR A 86 -12.78 5.45 -11.71
CA TYR A 86 -12.90 5.94 -13.08
C TYR A 86 -14.30 6.52 -13.18
N SER A 87 -14.52 7.65 -12.50
CA SER A 87 -15.68 8.48 -12.73
C SER A 87 -15.57 8.96 -14.18
N ASP A 88 -16.20 8.23 -15.08
CA ASP A 88 -16.33 8.60 -16.48
C ASP A 88 -16.92 10.02 -16.54
N PRO A 89 -16.37 10.98 -17.30
CA PRO A 89 -16.91 12.35 -17.38
C PRO A 89 -18.28 12.45 -18.07
N THR A 90 -19.06 11.37 -18.13
CA THR A 90 -20.20 11.20 -19.03
C THR A 90 -21.55 11.06 -18.30
N GLU A 91 -21.73 11.66 -17.13
CA GLU A 91 -23.07 11.91 -16.59
C GLU A 91 -23.21 13.33 -16.02
N THR A 92 -23.17 14.30 -16.93
CA THR A 92 -24.01 15.50 -16.79
C THR A 92 -24.95 15.53 -17.98
N THR A 93 -26.14 14.94 -17.77
CA THR A 93 -27.32 15.17 -18.62
C THR A 93 -28.19 16.24 -17.96
#